data_AF-A0A1Q2CNI9-F1
#
_entry.id   AF-A0A1Q2CNI9-F1
#
_cell.length_a   1.000
_cell.length_b   1.000
_cell.length_c   1.000
_cell.angle_alpha   90.00
_cell.angle_beta   90.00
_cell.angle_gamma   90.00
#
_symmetry.space_group_name_H-M   'P 1'
#
loop_
_entity.id
_entity.type
_entity.pdbx_description
1 polymer ?
#
loop_
_entity_poly.entity_id
_entity_poly.type
_entity_poly.pdbx_seq_one_letter_code
_entity_poly.pdbx_strand_id
1 'polypeptide(L)'
;MDDELFALLDDSQYAWQADALCAQTDPEAFFPEKGGSTRDAKRVCLSCTVRTECLEYALAHDERFGIWGGLSERERRKLKRAAG
;
A
#
# COMPACT_ATOMS: atom_id res chain seq x y z
N MET A 1 3.61 -31.73 9.44
CA MET A 1 3.06 -31.67 8.06
C MET A 1 2.07 -30.54 8.13
N ASP A 2 2.60 -29.32 8.11
CA ASP A 2 1.91 -28.08 8.54
C ASP A 2 2.05 -26.99 7.46
N ASP A 3 2.41 -27.38 6.24
CA ASP A 3 2.66 -26.49 5.10
C ASP A 3 1.35 -25.92 4.53
N GLU A 4 0.30 -26.73 4.44
CA GLU A 4 -1.01 -26.29 3.92
C GLU A 4 -1.76 -25.35 4.88
N LEU A 5 -1.55 -25.48 6.20
CA LEU A 5 -2.18 -24.59 7.18
C LEU A 5 -1.54 -23.20 7.17
N PHE A 6 -0.23 -23.12 6.89
CA PHE A 6 0.47 -21.84 6.77
C PHE A 6 0.04 -21.08 5.50
N ALA A 7 -0.10 -21.79 4.37
CA ALA A 7 -0.54 -21.21 3.10
C ALA A 7 -1.98 -20.65 3.16
N LEU A 8 -2.91 -21.33 3.84
CA LEU A 8 -4.29 -20.86 3.98
C LEU A 8 -4.46 -19.65 4.93
N LEU A 9 -3.55 -19.49 5.89
CA LEU A 9 -3.51 -18.30 6.75
C LEU A 9 -2.93 -17.08 6.02
N ASP A 10 -1.92 -17.29 5.17
CA ASP A 10 -1.30 -16.24 4.34
C ASP A 10 -2.29 -15.65 3.32
N ASP A 11 -3.11 -16.48 2.67
CA ASP A 11 -4.13 -16.04 1.71
C ASP A 11 -5.18 -15.11 2.36
N SER A 12 -5.50 -15.33 3.64
CA SER A 12 -6.44 -14.49 4.39
C SER A 12 -5.87 -13.12 4.76
N GLN A 13 -4.54 -13.03 4.94
CA GLN A 13 -3.86 -11.82 5.39
C GLN A 13 -3.85 -10.71 4.32
N TYR A 14 -4.03 -11.09 3.05
CA TYR A 14 -4.03 -10.16 1.91
C TYR A 14 -5.40 -9.98 1.26
N ALA A 15 -6.46 -10.53 1.85
CA ALA A 15 -7.82 -10.41 1.31
C ALA A 15 -8.27 -8.94 1.09
N TRP A 16 -7.76 -8.01 1.91
CA TRP A 16 -8.01 -6.57 1.77
C TRP A 16 -7.54 -5.99 0.43
N GLN A 17 -6.57 -6.61 -0.26
CA GLN A 17 -6.10 -6.14 -1.56
C GLN A 17 -7.21 -6.19 -2.62
N ALA A 18 -8.15 -7.14 -2.50
CA ALA A 18 -9.29 -7.26 -3.42
C ALA A 18 -10.24 -6.06 -3.33
N ASP A 19 -10.31 -5.41 -2.17
CA ASP A 19 -11.16 -4.23 -1.92
C ASP A 19 -10.41 -2.90 -2.18
N ALA A 20 -9.17 -2.95 -2.68
CA ALA A 20 -8.37 -1.76 -2.91
C ALA A 20 -8.91 -0.93 -4.08
N LEU A 21 -9.37 0.29 -3.78
CA LEU A 21 -9.92 1.21 -4.79
C LEU A 21 -8.91 1.57 -5.90
N CYS A 22 -7.60 1.53 -5.60
CA CYS A 22 -6.56 1.82 -6.59
C CYS A 22 -6.55 0.83 -7.77
N ALA A 23 -6.98 -0.43 -7.55
CA ALA A 23 -7.09 -1.43 -8.61
C ALA A 23 -8.16 -1.10 -9.66
N GLN A 24 -9.07 -0.17 -9.34
CA GLN A 24 -10.14 0.32 -10.23
C GLN A 24 -9.76 1.63 -10.95
N THR A 25 -8.51 2.07 -10.80
CA THR A 25 -8.00 3.32 -11.37
C THR A 25 -6.73 3.05 -12.18
N ASP A 26 -6.20 4.09 -12.82
CA ASP A 26 -4.94 3.99 -13.58
C ASP A 26 -3.75 3.65 -12.64
N PRO A 27 -3.10 2.49 -12.81
CA PRO A 27 -1.94 2.09 -12.01
C PRO A 27 -0.75 3.05 -12.15
N GLU A 28 -0.59 3.72 -13.30
CA GLU A 28 0.55 4.63 -13.52
C GLU A 28 0.50 5.83 -12.57
N ALA A 29 -0.70 6.26 -12.15
CA ALA A 29 -0.86 7.32 -11.16
C ALA A 29 -0.26 6.94 -9.80
N PHE A 30 -0.25 5.65 -9.45
CA PHE A 30 0.27 5.13 -8.18
C PHE A 30 1.76 4.85 -8.24
N PHE A 31 2.34 4.70 -9.43
CA PHE A 31 3.77 4.51 -9.66
C PHE A 31 4.35 5.63 -10.54
N PRO A 32 4.32 6.89 -10.08
CA PRO A 32 4.77 8.01 -10.90
C PRO A 32 6.28 7.95 -11.15
N GLU A 33 6.69 8.32 -12.36
CA GLU A 33 8.09 8.54 -12.69
C GLU A 33 8.72 9.67 -11.85
N LYS A 34 10.05 9.81 -11.90
CA LYS A 34 10.77 10.88 -11.18
C LYS A 34 10.22 12.25 -11.58
N GLY A 35 9.58 12.94 -10.63
CA GLY A 35 9.00 14.27 -10.83
C GLY A 35 7.50 14.27 -11.21
N GLY A 36 6.89 13.08 -11.37
CA GLY A 36 5.46 12.93 -11.61
C GLY A 36 4.59 13.40 -10.43
N SER A 37 3.35 13.75 -10.73
CA SER A 37 2.37 14.16 -9.71
C SER A 37 1.90 12.97 -8.89
N THR A 38 1.89 13.13 -7.56
CA THR A 38 1.32 12.14 -6.62
C THR A 38 -0.08 12.53 -6.15
N ARG A 39 -0.60 13.68 -6.61
CA ARG A 39 -1.80 14.31 -6.04
C ARG A 39 -3.05 13.46 -6.27
N ASP A 40 -3.21 12.92 -7.47
CA ASP A 40 -4.43 12.21 -7.85
C ASP A 40 -4.48 10.83 -7.20
N ALA A 41 -3.37 10.08 -7.21
CA ALA A 41 -3.27 8.82 -6.46
C ALA A 41 -3.53 9.00 -4.97
N LYS A 42 -2.99 10.06 -4.35
CA LYS A 42 -3.29 10.37 -2.94
C LYS A 42 -4.78 10.62 -2.71
N ARG A 43 -5.47 11.33 -3.61
CA ARG A 43 -6.90 11.58 -3.49
C ARG A 43 -7.69 10.27 -3.52
N VAL A 44 -7.36 9.36 -4.43
CA VAL A 44 -7.98 8.03 -4.51
C VAL A 44 -7.68 7.20 -3.26
N CYS A 45 -6.43 7.20 -2.79
CA CYS A 45 -6.08 6.51 -1.54
C CYS A 45 -6.89 7.02 -0.34
N LEU A 46 -7.18 8.33 -0.26
CA LEU A 46 -7.91 8.90 0.86
C LEU A 46 -9.37 8.40 0.95
N SER A 47 -9.97 8.03 -0.17
CA SER A 47 -11.31 7.41 -0.24
C SER A 47 -11.29 5.88 -0.17
N CYS A 48 -10.12 5.26 -0.10
CA CYS A 48 -9.98 3.80 -0.02
C CYS A 48 -10.29 3.31 1.40
N THR A 49 -11.12 2.27 1.53
CA THR A 49 -11.50 1.66 2.81
C THR A 49 -10.34 0.89 3.44
N VAL A 50 -9.55 0.19 2.63
CA VAL A 50 -8.40 -0.64 3.04
C VAL A 50 -7.09 0.15 3.19
N ARG A 51 -7.19 1.46 3.41
CA ARG A 51 -6.03 2.36 3.44
C ARG A 51 -5.07 2.02 4.58
N THR A 52 -5.59 1.60 5.72
CA THR A 52 -4.80 1.31 6.93
C THR A 52 -3.97 0.06 6.72
N GLU A 53 -4.61 -1.03 6.29
CA GLU A 53 -4.02 -2.32 5.97
C GLU A 53 -2.95 -2.17 4.88
N CYS A 54 -3.26 -1.38 3.83
CA CYS A 54 -2.32 -1.04 2.78
C CYS A 54 -1.08 -0.30 3.29
N LEU A 55 -1.24 0.61 4.25
CA LEU A 55 -0.12 1.33 4.84
C LEU A 55 0.75 0.41 5.71
N GLU A 56 0.11 -0.40 6.56
CA GLU A 56 0.79 -1.33 7.44
C GLU A 56 1.61 -2.35 6.65
N TYR A 57 1.01 -2.92 5.59
CA TYR A 57 1.72 -3.78 4.65
C TYR A 57 2.95 -3.09 4.07
N ALA A 58 2.80 -1.87 3.54
CA ALA A 58 3.92 -1.16 2.93
C ALA A 58 5.05 -0.83 3.92
N LEU A 59 4.74 -0.65 5.20
CA LEU A 59 5.73 -0.40 6.25
C LEU A 59 6.44 -1.69 6.69
N ALA A 60 5.70 -2.79 6.80
CA ALA A 60 6.22 -4.11 7.17
C ALA A 60 7.13 -4.70 6.08
N HIS A 61 6.73 -4.56 4.82
CA HIS A 61 7.44 -5.13 3.66
C HIS A 61 8.48 -4.18 3.04
N ASP A 62 8.68 -3.00 3.66
CA ASP A 62 9.61 -1.95 3.21
C ASP A 62 9.40 -1.56 1.74
N GLU A 63 8.14 -1.41 1.32
CA GLU A 63 7.78 -1.09 -0.06
C GLU A 63 8.45 0.22 -0.49
N ARG A 64 9.22 0.16 -1.59
CA ARG A 64 10.16 1.24 -1.99
C ARG A 64 9.62 2.15 -3.07
N PHE A 65 8.56 1.73 -3.77
CA PHE A 65 8.02 2.47 -4.90
C PHE A 65 6.54 2.76 -4.69
N GLY A 66 6.05 3.73 -5.44
CA GLY A 66 4.64 4.08 -5.50
C GLY A 66 4.01 4.66 -4.24
N ILE A 67 2.70 4.87 -4.34
CA ILE A 67 1.83 5.42 -3.30
C ILE A 67 1.11 4.28 -2.58
N TRP A 68 1.33 4.18 -1.27
CA TRP A 68 0.73 3.16 -0.41
C TRP A 68 0.08 3.83 0.79
N GLY A 69 -1.15 3.46 1.12
CA GLY A 69 -1.88 4.06 2.23
C GLY A 69 -2.05 5.59 2.14
N GLY A 70 -1.97 6.16 0.93
CA GLY A 70 -1.97 7.61 0.71
C GLY A 70 -0.64 8.31 0.94
N LEU A 71 0.45 7.57 1.16
CA LEU A 71 1.80 8.10 1.39
C LEU A 71 2.76 7.68 0.28
N SER A 72 3.60 8.62 -0.14
CA SER A 72 4.79 8.33 -0.97
C SER A 72 5.88 7.64 -0.17
N GLU A 73 6.84 7.00 -0.85
CA GLU A 73 8.02 6.40 -0.21
C GLU A 73 8.73 7.37 0.75
N ARG A 74 8.94 8.62 0.31
CA ARG A 74 9.56 9.65 1.15
C ARG A 74 8.76 9.95 2.42
N GLU A 75 7.43 9.93 2.35
CA GLU A 75 6.56 10.15 3.50
C GLU A 75 6.55 8.93 4.43
N ARG A 76 6.48 7.71 3.88
CA ARG A 76 6.58 6.47 4.68
C ARG A 76 7.90 6.40 5.43
N ARG A 77 9.01 6.77 4.80
CA ARG A 77 10.33 6.85 5.47
C ARG A 77 10.36 7.86 6.61
N LYS A 78 9.70 9.02 6.46
CA LYS A 78 9.58 9.99 7.55
C LYS A 78 8.73 9.44 8.70
N LEU A 79 7.62 8.77 8.37
CA LEU A 79 6.75 8.14 9.35
C LEU A 79 7.49 7.07 10.16
N LYS A 80 8.19 6.15 9.49
CA LYS A 80 9.00 5.08 10.11
C LYS A 80 10.09 5.62 11.04
N ARG A 81 10.66 6.78 10.72
CA ARG A 81 11.64 7.48 11.57
C ARG A 81 11.03 8.21 12.76
N ALA A 82 9.76 8.62 12.68
CA ALA A 82 9.08 9.33 13.77
C ALA A 82 8.47 8.36 14.80
N ALA A 83 8.22 7.11 14.40
CA ALA A 83 7.64 6.06 15.23
C ALA A 83 8.68 5.24 16.03
N GLY A 84 9.99 5.49 15.82
CA GLY A 84 11.09 4.89 16.58
C GLY A 84 11.84 5.95 17.37
#